data_AF-T1ACF5-F1
#
_entry.id   AF-T1ACF5-F1
#
_cell.length_a   1.000
_cell.length_b   1.000
_cell.length_c   1.000
_cell.angle_alpha   90.00
_cell.angle_beta   90.00
_cell.angle_gamma   90.00
#
_symmetry.space_group_name_H-M   'P 1'
#
loop_
_entity.id
_entity.type
_entity.pdbx_description
1 polymer ?
#
loop_
_entity_poly.entity_id
_entity_poly.type
_entity_poly.pdbx_seq_one_letter_code
_entity_poly.pdbx_strand_id
1 'polypeptide(L)'
;MPSAPEPLSARHRLDDFDSGVASLDDWLRRRAMRNQASGATRTFASCDGDRVIAYYALASSAVAAIAAPGRIKRNMPDPVPVVVLARLAVARNHQKQGLGRALFQDAARRAIHASAAIGIRGLLVHA
;
A
#
# COMPACT_ATOMS: atom_id res chain seq x y z
N MET A 1 -0.03 -10.31 19.66
CA MET A 1 -0.59 -10.57 18.32
C MET A 1 -0.58 -9.25 17.57
N PRO A 2 -0.18 -9.24 16.29
CA PRO A 2 -0.11 -8.00 15.52
C PRO A 2 -1.51 -7.41 15.29
N SER A 3 -1.62 -6.08 15.33
CA SER A 3 -2.89 -5.37 15.16
C SER A 3 -3.43 -5.50 13.73
N ALA A 4 -4.75 -5.33 13.57
CA ALA A 4 -5.33 -5.16 12.25
C ALA A 4 -4.77 -3.88 11.58
N PRO A 5 -4.65 -3.84 10.23
CA PRO A 5 -4.09 -2.68 9.56
C PRO A 5 -4.89 -1.39 9.83
N GLU A 6 -4.20 -0.36 10.29
CA GLU A 6 -4.78 0.93 10.65
C GLU A 6 -4.04 2.10 10.00
N PRO A 7 -4.68 3.27 9.82
CA PRO A 7 -4.03 4.43 9.22
C PRO A 7 -2.76 4.82 9.97
N LEU A 8 -1.68 5.10 9.23
CA LEU A 8 -0.43 5.57 9.82
C LEU A 8 -0.66 6.90 10.55
N SER A 9 -0.14 7.04 11.76
CA SER A 9 -0.27 8.27 12.56
C SER A 9 0.98 8.50 13.39
N ALA A 10 1.04 9.67 14.06
CA ALA A 10 2.22 10.11 14.81
C ALA A 10 2.53 9.23 16.04
N ARG A 11 1.59 8.41 16.54
CA ARG A 11 1.85 7.47 17.65
C ARG A 11 2.74 6.30 17.24
N HIS A 12 2.81 5.98 15.95
CA HIS A 12 3.52 4.82 15.47
C HIS A 12 5.04 5.03 15.51
N ARG A 13 5.74 4.07 16.11
CA ARG A 13 7.22 4.01 16.15
C ARG A 13 7.74 3.34 14.88
N LEU A 14 8.61 4.06 14.16
CA LEU A 14 9.14 3.68 12.84
C LEU A 14 10.66 3.45 12.85
N ASP A 15 11.35 3.87 13.90
CA ASP A 15 12.82 3.99 13.94
C ASP A 15 13.52 2.66 13.72
N ASP A 16 12.95 1.56 14.23
CA ASP A 16 13.51 0.22 14.16
C ASP A 16 12.93 -0.64 13.02
N PHE A 17 12.19 -0.03 12.09
CA PHE A 17 11.63 -0.77 10.95
C PHE A 17 12.74 -1.19 9.99
N ASP A 18 12.88 -2.49 9.75
CA ASP A 18 13.81 -3.06 8.78
C ASP A 18 13.11 -4.21 8.05
N SER A 19 12.84 -4.01 6.76
CA SER A 19 12.17 -4.99 5.92
C SER A 19 13.12 -5.85 5.09
N GLY A 20 14.41 -5.55 5.04
CA GLY A 20 15.26 -6.07 3.96
C GLY A 20 15.69 -5.04 2.95
N VAL A 21 14.89 -4.00 2.76
CA VAL A 21 14.94 -3.13 1.58
C VAL A 21 15.00 -1.67 2.04
N ALA A 22 16.20 -1.10 2.02
CA ALA A 22 16.45 0.26 2.53
C ALA A 22 15.53 1.32 1.91
N SER A 23 15.20 1.21 0.63
CA SER A 23 14.30 2.16 -0.05
C SER A 23 12.85 2.13 0.49
N LEU A 24 12.38 0.99 0.99
CA LEU A 24 11.08 0.88 1.67
C LEU A 24 11.17 1.47 3.07
N ASP A 25 12.20 1.08 3.81
CA ASP A 25 12.38 1.46 5.22
C ASP A 25 12.59 2.98 5.36
N ASP A 26 13.45 3.57 4.54
CA ASP A 26 13.72 5.00 4.51
C ASP A 26 12.50 5.81 4.06
N TRP A 27 11.74 5.27 3.11
CA TRP A 27 10.50 5.94 2.70
C TRP A 27 9.47 5.95 3.83
N LEU A 28 9.32 4.84 4.56
CA LEU A 28 8.42 4.79 5.71
C LEU A 28 8.78 5.85 6.75
N ARG A 29 10.06 5.89 7.15
CA ARG A 29 10.58 6.81 8.18
C ARG A 29 10.49 8.28 7.76
N ARG A 30 10.80 8.60 6.49
CA ARG A 30 11.03 9.99 6.06
C ARG A 30 9.91 10.59 5.22
N ARG A 31 9.06 9.78 4.59
CA ARG A 31 8.12 10.25 3.54
C ARG A 31 6.67 9.84 3.79
N ALA A 32 6.40 8.69 4.41
CA ALA A 32 5.03 8.18 4.52
C ALA A 32 4.04 9.17 5.14
N MET A 33 4.36 9.75 6.30
CA MET A 33 3.48 10.74 6.97
C MET A 33 3.27 12.01 6.14
N ARG A 34 4.34 12.54 5.51
CA ARG A 34 4.24 13.72 4.65
C ARG A 34 3.41 13.44 3.40
N ASN A 35 3.60 12.28 2.77
CA ASN A 35 2.81 11.86 1.62
C ASN A 35 1.34 11.62 1.99
N GLN A 36 1.06 11.18 3.21
CA GLN A 36 -0.30 11.07 3.71
C GLN A 36 -0.96 12.42 3.94
N ALA A 37 -0.23 13.37 4.52
CA ALA A 37 -0.71 14.73 4.74
C ALA A 37 -0.96 15.46 3.42
N SER A 38 -0.10 15.29 2.41
CA SER A 38 -0.27 15.89 1.09
C SER A 38 -1.30 15.18 0.20
N GLY A 39 -1.81 14.02 0.61
CA GLY A 39 -2.72 13.20 -0.18
C GLY A 39 -2.05 12.36 -1.28
N ALA A 40 -0.71 12.37 -1.38
CA ALA A 40 0.03 11.58 -2.35
C ALA A 40 -0.12 10.06 -2.14
N THR A 41 -0.26 9.61 -0.90
CA THR A 41 -0.53 8.19 -0.58
C THR A 41 -1.42 8.07 0.66
N ARG A 42 -2.19 7.00 0.78
CA ARG A 42 -2.77 6.57 2.07
C ARG A 42 -1.98 5.38 2.59
N THR A 43 -1.42 5.48 3.79
CA THR A 43 -0.54 4.46 4.37
C THR A 43 -1.23 3.78 5.55
N PHE A 44 -1.17 2.45 5.57
CA PHE A 44 -1.74 1.63 6.62
C PHE A 44 -0.65 0.73 7.19
N ALA A 45 -0.66 0.56 8.51
CA ALA A 45 0.34 -0.18 9.26
C ALA A 45 -0.32 -1.21 10.18
N SER A 46 0.36 -2.35 10.35
CA SER A 46 0.09 -3.32 11.41
C SER A 46 1.20 -3.21 12.44
N CYS A 47 0.82 -3.24 13.71
CA CYS A 47 1.69 -2.88 14.82
C CYS A 47 1.73 -3.96 15.89
N ASP A 48 2.84 -4.00 16.63
CA ASP A 48 2.98 -4.69 17.92
C ASP A 48 3.15 -3.61 19.00
N GLY A 49 2.08 -3.35 19.76
CA GLY A 49 1.94 -2.08 20.48
C GLY A 49 1.96 -0.90 19.51
N ASP A 50 2.83 0.08 19.75
CA ASP A 50 3.03 1.22 18.85
C ASP A 50 4.09 0.99 17.77
N ARG A 51 4.81 -0.15 17.82
CA ARG A 51 5.87 -0.45 16.87
C ARG A 51 5.28 -0.98 15.57
N VAL A 52 5.57 -0.31 14.45
CA VAL A 52 5.19 -0.82 13.14
C VAL A 52 6.00 -2.07 12.80
N ILE A 53 5.31 -3.14 12.45
CA ILE A 53 5.94 -4.41 12.04
C ILE A 53 5.68 -4.73 10.56
N ALA A 54 4.69 -4.09 9.95
CA ALA A 54 4.41 -4.20 8.53
C ALA A 54 3.54 -3.03 8.05
N TYR A 55 3.66 -2.64 6.79
CA TYR A 55 2.86 -1.55 6.23
C TYR A 55 2.62 -1.71 4.73
N TYR A 56 1.63 -0.97 4.23
CA TYR A 56 1.47 -0.74 2.80
C TYR A 56 0.98 0.68 2.50
N ALA A 57 1.13 1.13 1.26
CA ALA A 57 0.66 2.43 0.79
C ALA A 57 -0.12 2.32 -0.52
N LEU A 58 -1.29 2.96 -0.57
CA LEU A 58 -2.14 3.07 -1.75
C LEU A 58 -2.08 4.49 -2.34
N ALA A 59 -2.12 4.60 -3.66
CA ALA A 59 -2.30 5.88 -4.36
C ALA A 59 -3.22 5.73 -5.58
N SER A 60 -3.93 6.80 -5.93
CA SER A 60 -4.63 6.89 -7.21
C SER A 60 -3.61 6.94 -8.35
N SER A 61 -3.88 6.22 -9.44
CA SER A 61 -3.00 6.22 -10.62
C SER A 61 -3.79 5.91 -11.89
N ALA A 62 -3.10 5.95 -13.02
CA ALA A 62 -3.62 5.50 -14.30
C ALA A 62 -2.50 4.78 -15.06
N VAL A 63 -2.86 3.75 -15.84
CA VAL A 63 -1.91 2.98 -16.66
C VAL A 63 -2.25 3.19 -18.13
N ALA A 64 -1.24 3.52 -18.93
CA ALA A 64 -1.42 3.64 -20.38
C ALA A 64 -2.00 2.34 -20.95
N ALA A 65 -2.96 2.43 -21.87
CA ALA A 65 -3.62 1.26 -22.44
C ALA A 65 -2.62 0.29 -23.09
N ILE A 66 -1.51 0.80 -23.64
CA ILE A 66 -0.46 -0.05 -24.21
C ILE A 66 0.25 -0.93 -23.17
N ALA A 67 0.40 -0.45 -21.94
CA ALA A 67 1.03 -1.16 -20.83
C ALA A 67 0.06 -2.04 -20.03
N ALA A 68 -1.25 -1.93 -20.29
CA ALA A 68 -2.28 -2.68 -19.58
C ALA A 68 -2.59 -4.05 -20.23
N PRO A 69 -2.84 -5.10 -19.43
CA PRO A 69 -3.32 -6.38 -19.95
C PRO A 69 -4.63 -6.24 -20.73
N GLY A 70 -4.83 -7.07 -21.76
CA GLY A 70 -6.01 -7.00 -22.63
C GLY A 70 -7.36 -6.97 -21.88
N ARG A 71 -7.51 -7.79 -20.84
CA ARG A 71 -8.71 -7.82 -19.99
C ARG A 71 -8.97 -6.52 -19.22
N ILE A 72 -7.89 -5.81 -18.84
CA ILE A 72 -7.96 -4.58 -18.06
C ILE A 72 -8.35 -3.41 -18.95
N LYS A 73 -7.77 -3.31 -20.16
CA LYS A 73 -8.00 -2.20 -21.09
C LYS A 73 -9.20 -2.32 -22.03
N ARG A 74 -9.78 -3.52 -22.17
CA ARG A 74 -10.94 -3.72 -23.05
C ARG A 74 -12.08 -2.76 -22.65
N ASN A 75 -12.52 -1.93 -23.60
CA ASN A 75 -13.58 -0.92 -23.44
C ASN A 75 -13.31 0.14 -22.35
N MET A 76 -12.04 0.45 -22.06
CA MET A 76 -11.65 1.49 -21.12
C MET A 76 -11.07 2.72 -21.84
N PRO A 77 -11.17 3.93 -21.23
CA PRO A 77 -10.41 5.09 -21.67
C PRO A 77 -8.90 4.87 -21.54
N ASP A 78 -8.13 5.70 -22.24
CA ASP A 78 -6.67 5.78 -22.10
C ASP A 78 -6.31 7.14 -21.45
N PRO A 79 -5.67 7.16 -20.26
CA PRO A 79 -5.18 6.01 -19.50
C PRO A 79 -6.28 5.29 -18.69
N VAL A 80 -6.06 4.00 -18.42
CA VAL A 80 -6.99 3.15 -17.65
C VAL A 80 -6.86 3.51 -16.16
N PRO A 81 -7.95 3.90 -15.48
CA PRO A 81 -7.90 4.31 -14.08
C PRO A 81 -7.67 3.11 -13.14
N VAL A 82 -6.69 3.25 -12.24
CA VAL A 82 -6.29 2.19 -11.30
C VAL A 82 -5.93 2.75 -9.93
N VAL A 83 -5.84 1.88 -8.94
CA VAL A 83 -5.10 2.16 -7.70
C VAL A 83 -3.76 1.47 -7.79
N VAL A 84 -2.69 2.09 -7.30
CA VAL A 84 -1.39 1.45 -7.16
C VAL A 84 -1.15 1.06 -5.70
N LEU A 85 -0.75 -0.20 -5.47
CA LEU A 85 -0.08 -0.62 -4.25
C LEU A 85 1.37 -0.15 -4.35
N ALA A 86 1.61 1.09 -3.97
CA ALA A 86 2.89 1.77 -4.19
C ALA A 86 4.01 1.12 -3.38
N ARG A 87 3.70 0.63 -2.18
CA ARG A 87 4.65 0.00 -1.25
C ARG A 87 3.95 -1.07 -0.43
N LEU A 88 4.67 -2.15 -0.14
CA LEU A 88 4.28 -3.21 0.78
C LEU A 88 5.56 -3.75 1.42
N ALA A 89 5.63 -3.76 2.74
CA ALA A 89 6.80 -4.25 3.46
C ALA A 89 6.41 -4.93 4.78
N VAL A 90 7.17 -5.95 5.16
CA VAL A 90 7.07 -6.66 6.44
C VAL A 90 8.46 -6.67 7.07
N ALA A 91 8.55 -6.29 8.34
CA ALA A 91 9.81 -6.29 9.07
C ALA A 91 10.43 -7.69 9.09
N ARG A 92 11.76 -7.81 8.94
CA ARG A 92 12.46 -9.10 8.78
C ARG A 92 12.05 -10.16 9.81
N ASN A 93 11.97 -9.74 11.08
CA ASN A 93 11.63 -10.62 12.20
C ASN A 93 10.18 -11.13 12.18
N HIS A 94 9.34 -10.59 11.29
CA HIS A 94 7.92 -10.94 11.12
C HIS A 94 7.59 -11.50 9.72
N GLN A 95 8.61 -11.71 8.89
CA GLN A 95 8.42 -12.31 7.56
C GLN A 95 8.05 -13.80 7.66
N LYS A 96 7.49 -14.34 6.57
CA LYS A 96 7.05 -15.74 6.44
C LYS A 96 5.95 -16.17 7.44
N GLN A 97 5.34 -15.23 8.15
CA GLN A 97 4.20 -15.45 9.06
C GLN A 97 2.84 -15.10 8.42
N GLY A 98 2.78 -14.92 7.10
CA GLY A 98 1.53 -14.60 6.38
C GLY A 98 1.11 -13.13 6.42
N LEU A 99 1.81 -12.25 7.14
CA LEU A 99 1.50 -10.82 7.24
C LEU A 99 1.44 -10.10 5.89
N GLY A 100 2.39 -10.38 4.98
CA GLY A 100 2.38 -9.76 3.65
C GLY A 100 1.11 -10.09 2.85
N ARG A 101 0.63 -11.33 2.94
CA ARG A 101 -0.63 -11.77 2.32
C ARG A 101 -1.83 -11.10 2.98
N ALA A 102 -1.84 -11.02 4.31
CA ALA A 102 -2.92 -10.36 5.06
C ALA A 102 -3.01 -8.86 4.70
N LEU A 103 -1.87 -8.17 4.61
CA LEU A 103 -1.82 -6.76 4.19
C LEU A 103 -2.29 -6.56 2.74
N PHE A 104 -1.88 -7.43 1.81
CA PHE A 104 -2.37 -7.37 0.44
C PHE A 104 -3.88 -7.54 0.37
N GLN A 105 -4.44 -8.48 1.14
CA GLN A 105 -5.89 -8.70 1.20
C GLN A 105 -6.62 -7.46 1.76
N ASP A 106 -6.10 -6.84 2.82
CA ASP A 106 -6.65 -5.59 3.36
C ASP A 106 -6.58 -4.46 2.32
N ALA A 107 -5.44 -4.28 1.65
CA ALA A 107 -5.26 -3.29 0.60
C ALA A 107 -6.24 -3.47 -0.57
N ALA A 108 -6.43 -4.71 -1.03
CA ALA A 108 -7.37 -5.04 -2.08
C ALA A 108 -8.83 -4.75 -1.66
N ARG A 109 -9.22 -5.10 -0.44
CA ARG A 109 -10.56 -4.79 0.10
C ARG A 109 -10.80 -3.28 0.15
N ARG A 110 -9.80 -2.50 0.57
CA ARG A 110 -9.91 -1.03 0.57
C ARG A 110 -10.03 -0.44 -0.83
N ALA A 111 -9.29 -0.98 -1.81
CA ALA A 111 -9.45 -0.57 -3.20
C ALA A 111 -10.85 -0.89 -3.75
N ILE A 112 -11.40 -2.06 -3.43
CA ILE A 112 -12.77 -2.44 -3.79
C ILE A 112 -13.77 -1.49 -3.13
N HIS A 113 -13.63 -1.18 -1.85
CA HIS A 113 -14.52 -0.23 -1.17
C HIS A 113 -14.44 1.17 -1.80
N ALA A 114 -13.23 1.66 -2.12
CA ALA A 114 -13.06 2.93 -2.82
C ALA A 114 -13.70 2.92 -4.22
N SER A 115 -13.71 1.76 -4.89
CA SER A 115 -14.26 1.62 -6.25
C SER A 115 -15.77 1.83 -6.33
N ALA A 116 -16.48 1.77 -5.19
CA ALA A 116 -17.90 2.09 -5.12
C ALA A 116 -18.18 3.58 -5.38
N ALA A 117 -17.22 4.46 -5.08
CA ALA A 117 -17.35 5.91 -5.23
C ALA A 117 -16.48 6.48 -6.37
N ILE A 118 -15.39 5.81 -6.74
CA ILE A 118 -14.40 6.30 -7.71
C ILE A 118 -14.14 5.20 -8.75
N GLY A 119 -14.14 5.54 -10.04
CA GLY A 119 -13.84 4.58 -11.10
C GLY A 119 -12.44 3.96 -10.94
N ILE A 120 -12.37 2.68 -10.56
CA ILE A 120 -11.12 1.93 -10.39
C ILE A 120 -11.26 0.60 -11.14
N ARG A 121 -10.43 0.40 -12.18
CA ARG A 121 -10.46 -0.83 -12.98
C ARG A 121 -9.67 -1.98 -12.37
N GLY A 122 -8.69 -1.67 -11.54
CA GLY A 122 -7.86 -2.66 -10.88
C GLY A 122 -6.83 -2.07 -9.92
N LEU A 123 -6.15 -2.98 -9.23
CA LEU A 123 -5.01 -2.70 -8.37
C LEU A 123 -3.72 -3.06 -9.12
N LEU A 124 -2.87 -2.08 -9.36
CA LEU A 124 -1.55 -2.24 -9.96
C LEU A 124 -0.51 -2.43 -8.84
N VAL A 125 0.40 -3.37 -9.05
CA VAL A 125 1.56 -3.60 -8.18
C VAL A 125 2.80 -3.55 -9.06
N HIS A 126 3.84 -2.84 -8.63
CA HIS A 126 5.15 -2.88 -9.27
C HIS A 126 6.01 -3.90 -8.52
N ALA A 127 6.63 -4.81 -9.25
CA ALA A 127 7.58 -5.80 -8.74
C ALA A 127 9.01 -5.28 -8.86
#